data_AF-A0A818JIS4-F1
#
_entry.id   AF-A0A818JIS4-F1
#
_cell.length_a   1.000
_cell.length_b   1.000
_cell.length_c   1.000
_cell.angle_alpha   90.00
_cell.angle_beta   90.00
_cell.angle_gamma   90.00
#
_symmetry.space_group_name_H-M   'P 1'
#
loop_
_entity.id
_entity.type
_entity.pdbx_description
1 polymer ?
#
loop_
_entity_poly.entity_id
_entity_poly.type
_entity_poly.pdbx_seq_one_letter_code
_entity_poly.pdbx_strand_id
1 'polypeptide(L)'
;IHELEIPEQYTSKKKPLIEHHIKIVGFDEKLLVLDSLRLPKRITIRGHDENNYRFLVKAGEDIRQDQRIEPLFSIMNALYDNDPNYNQSNSAHIALRTYKGN
;
A
#
# COMPACT_ATOMS: atom_id res chain seq x y z
N ILE A 1 7.84 10.58 -24.77
CA ILE A 1 7.68 10.92 -23.33
C ILE A 1 7.20 9.64 -22.66
N HIS A 2 7.91 9.14 -21.64
CA HIS A 2 7.48 7.92 -20.93
C HIS A 2 6.48 8.32 -19.83
N GLU A 3 5.35 7.63 -19.77
CA GLU A 3 4.36 7.82 -18.70
C GLU A 3 4.80 7.04 -17.45
N LEU A 4 4.66 7.65 -16.28
CA LEU A 4 4.97 7.04 -14.98
C LEU A 4 3.68 6.60 -14.29
N GLU A 5 3.68 5.42 -13.69
CA GLU A 5 2.54 4.87 -12.94
C GLU A 5 2.66 5.20 -11.46
N ILE A 6 1.52 5.35 -10.78
CA ILE A 6 1.48 5.33 -9.32
C ILE A 6 1.97 3.93 -8.88
N PRO A 7 2.91 3.84 -7.92
CA PRO A 7 3.42 2.56 -7.43
C PRO A 7 2.32 1.63 -6.89
N GLU A 8 2.67 0.35 -6.66
CA GLU A 8 1.82 -0.59 -5.94
C GLU A 8 0.48 -0.99 -6.59
N GLN A 9 0.36 -0.83 -7.91
CA GLN A 9 -0.83 -1.23 -8.68
C GLN A 9 -0.80 -2.67 -9.18
N TYR A 10 0.39 -3.25 -9.30
CA TYR A 10 0.56 -4.64 -9.69
C TYR A 10 0.14 -5.56 -8.53
N THR A 11 -0.58 -6.63 -8.85
CA THR A 11 -0.94 -7.67 -7.88
C THR A 11 -0.58 -9.02 -8.43
N SER A 12 -0.07 -9.90 -7.57
CA SER A 12 0.30 -11.27 -7.93
C SER A 12 -0.92 -12.15 -8.24
N LYS A 13 -2.14 -11.72 -7.88
CA LYS A 13 -3.36 -12.55 -7.96
C LYS A 13 -4.01 -12.56 -9.34
N LYS A 14 -3.78 -11.54 -10.17
CA LYS A 14 -4.41 -11.39 -11.48
C LYS A 14 -3.47 -10.69 -12.46
N LYS A 15 -3.60 -10.99 -13.75
CA LYS A 15 -2.86 -10.28 -14.80
C LYS A 15 -3.22 -8.78 -14.72
N PRO A 16 -2.22 -7.87 -14.73
CA PRO A 16 -2.48 -6.44 -14.69
C PRO A 16 -3.18 -5.96 -15.97
N LEU A 17 -4.12 -5.04 -15.81
CA LEU A 17 -4.73 -4.29 -16.90
C LEU A 17 -4.04 -2.92 -16.96
N ILE A 18 -2.92 -2.87 -17.67
CA ILE A 18 -1.99 -1.71 -17.70
C ILE A 18 -2.69 -0.43 -18.19
N GLU A 19 -3.68 -0.57 -19.06
CA GLU A 19 -4.52 0.53 -19.56
C GLU A 19 -5.35 1.22 -18.46
N HIS A 20 -5.62 0.52 -17.35
CA HIS A 20 -6.33 1.06 -16.19
C HIS A 20 -5.40 1.47 -15.04
N HIS A 21 -4.08 1.37 -15.23
CA HIS A 21 -3.12 1.79 -14.21
C HIS A 21 -3.14 3.32 -14.07
N ILE A 22 -3.36 3.81 -12.85
CA ILE A 22 -3.32 5.25 -12.58
C ILE A 22 -1.90 5.76 -12.83
N LYS A 23 -1.80 6.75 -13.69
CA LYS A 23 -0.56 7.46 -14.07
C LYS A 23 -0.36 8.68 -13.19
N ILE A 24 0.90 9.01 -12.93
CA ILE A 24 1.31 10.20 -12.21
C ILE A 24 1.13 11.42 -13.11
N VAL A 25 0.33 12.39 -12.67
CA VAL A 25 0.21 13.70 -13.35
C VAL A 25 0.96 14.82 -12.63
N GLY A 26 1.37 14.58 -11.38
CA GLY A 26 2.20 15.52 -10.64
C GLY A 26 2.36 15.15 -9.18
N PHE A 27 2.95 16.07 -8.42
CA PHE A 27 3.17 15.94 -6.99
C PHE A 27 2.61 17.18 -6.29
N ASP A 28 2.22 17.03 -5.03
CA ASP A 28 1.91 18.19 -4.21
C ASP A 28 3.20 18.93 -3.82
N GLU A 29 3.15 20.26 -3.79
CA GLU A 29 4.33 21.09 -3.51
C GLU A 29 4.78 20.97 -2.05
N LYS A 30 3.84 20.62 -1.16
CA LYS A 30 4.09 20.49 0.27
C LYS A 30 4.42 19.05 0.63
N LEU A 31 5.55 18.86 1.29
CA LEU A 31 5.89 17.62 1.99
C LEU A 31 5.60 17.76 3.48
N LEU A 32 5.22 16.66 4.14
CA LEU A 32 5.11 16.61 5.60
C LEU A 32 6.25 15.76 6.16
N VAL A 33 7.09 16.34 7.01
CA VAL A 33 8.05 15.58 7.82
C VAL A 33 7.31 15.07 9.05
N LEU A 34 7.31 13.76 9.26
CA LEU A 34 6.71 13.17 10.46
C LEU A 34 7.70 13.19 11.62
N ASP A 35 7.18 13.41 12.82
CA ASP A 35 7.97 13.42 14.04
C ASP A 35 8.25 11.99 14.51
N SER A 36 9.41 11.48 14.12
CA SER A 36 9.92 10.15 14.46
C SER A 36 11.44 10.19 14.38
N LEU A 37 12.13 9.22 14.98
CA LEU A 37 13.59 9.16 15.04
C LEU A 37 14.27 9.34 13.66
N ARG A 38 13.67 8.77 12.61
CA ARG A 38 14.20 8.83 11.24
C ARG A 38 13.59 9.94 10.38
N LEU A 39 12.68 10.74 10.95
CA LEU A 39 11.99 11.85 10.30
C LEU A 39 11.49 11.49 8.89
N PRO A 40 10.68 10.43 8.72
CA PRO A 40 10.23 9.99 7.41
C PRO A 40 9.31 11.05 6.78
N LYS A 41 9.32 11.14 5.46
CA LYS A 41 8.65 12.21 4.72
C LYS A 41 7.40 11.66 4.05
N ARG A 42 6.24 12.24 4.35
CA ARG A 42 5.00 11.95 3.64
C ARG A 42 4.89 12.86 2.42
N ILE A 43 4.91 12.26 1.24
CA ILE A 43 4.67 12.92 -0.04
C ILE A 43 3.25 12.63 -0.53
N THR A 44 2.71 13.51 -1.36
CA THR A 44 1.42 13.30 -2.04
C THR A 44 1.64 13.32 -3.55
N ILE A 45 1.28 12.23 -4.21
CA ILE A 45 1.34 12.08 -5.67
C ILE A 45 -0.07 12.25 -6.22
N ARG A 46 -0.23 13.04 -7.29
CA ARG A 46 -1.50 13.31 -7.96
C ARG A 46 -1.66 12.32 -9.13
N GLY A 47 -2.75 11.58 -9.15
CA GLY A 47 -3.10 10.65 -10.23
C GLY A 47 -3.92 11.33 -11.33
N HIS A 48 -3.91 10.77 -12.54
CA HIS A 48 -4.76 11.25 -13.64
C HIS A 48 -6.26 11.01 -13.41
N ASP A 49 -6.59 10.22 -12.39
CA ASP A 49 -7.94 9.91 -11.92
C ASP A 49 -8.47 10.94 -10.90
N GLU A 50 -7.81 12.11 -10.82
CA GLU A 50 -8.13 13.23 -9.91
C GLU A 50 -7.96 12.90 -8.41
N ASN A 51 -7.38 11.74 -8.08
CA ASN A 51 -7.13 11.33 -6.70
C ASN A 51 -5.71 11.67 -6.22
N ASN A 52 -5.60 11.83 -4.91
CA ASN A 52 -4.33 12.09 -4.21
C ASN A 52 -3.85 10.84 -3.47
N TYR A 53 -2.63 10.40 -3.77
CA TYR A 53 -2.01 9.21 -3.23
C TYR A 53 -0.86 9.58 -2.30
N ARG A 54 -0.96 9.20 -1.01
CA ARG A 54 0.05 9.54 -0.01
C ARG A 54 1.03 8.38 0.16
N PHE A 55 2.32 8.68 0.07
CA PHE A 55 3.40 7.72 0.27
C PHE A 55 4.32 8.18 1.39
N LEU A 56 4.89 7.22 2.12
CA LEU A 56 5.89 7.48 3.15
C LEU A 56 7.28 7.14 2.61
N VAL A 57 8.15 8.14 2.57
CA VAL A 57 9.54 7.98 2.16
C VAL A 57 10.41 7.77 3.40
N LYS A 58 10.91 6.54 3.55
CA LYS A 58 11.89 6.12 4.56
C LYS A 58 13.30 6.11 3.96
N ALA A 59 13.95 7.27 3.89
CA ALA A 59 15.24 7.40 3.24
C ALA A 59 16.38 6.82 4.09
N GLY A 60 17.27 6.05 3.46
CA GLY A 60 18.43 5.44 4.13
C GLY A 60 18.10 4.20 4.97
N GLU A 61 16.92 3.63 4.79
CA GLU A 61 16.48 2.40 5.45
C GLU A 61 16.34 1.27 4.43
N ASP A 62 16.73 0.06 4.82
CA ASP A 62 16.46 -1.15 4.05
C ASP A 62 15.06 -1.67 4.39
N ILE A 63 14.10 -1.36 3.53
CA ILE A 63 12.69 -1.68 3.73
C ILE A 63 12.31 -3.10 3.26
N ARG A 64 13.26 -3.92 2.83
CA ARG A 64 12.97 -5.26 2.27
C ARG A 64 12.32 -6.19 3.27
N GLN A 65 12.62 -6.04 4.57
CA GLN A 65 11.98 -6.84 5.62
C GLN A 65 10.51 -6.47 5.76
N ASP A 66 10.18 -5.18 5.90
CA ASP A 66 8.80 -4.68 5.94
C ASP A 66 8.01 -5.19 4.71
N GLN A 67 8.58 -5.01 3.51
CA GLN A 67 7.97 -5.45 2.24
C GLN A 67 7.68 -6.96 2.19
N ARG A 68 8.54 -7.79 2.78
CA ARG A 68 8.35 -9.26 2.83
C ARG A 68 7.32 -9.69 3.86
N ILE A 69 7.11 -8.91 4.92
CA ILE A 69 6.17 -9.22 6.00
C ILE A 69 4.73 -8.84 5.62
N GLU A 70 4.50 -7.74 4.90
CA GLU A 70 3.16 -7.29 4.52
C GLU A 70 2.30 -8.35 3.76
N PRO A 71 2.86 -9.11 2.79
CA PRO A 71 2.13 -10.22 2.17
C PRO A 71 1.74 -11.33 3.15
N LEU A 72 2.55 -11.58 4.17
CA LEU A 72 2.26 -12.59 5.20
C LEU A 72 1.01 -12.21 6.00
N PHE A 73 0.85 -10.94 6.38
CA PHE A 73 -0.37 -10.46 7.03
C PHE A 73 -1.60 -10.56 6.12
N SER A 74 -1.42 -10.33 4.82
CA SER A 74 -2.51 -10.51 3.85
C SER A 74 -2.94 -11.99 3.74
N ILE A 75 -1.98 -12.93 3.85
CA ILE A 75 -2.26 -14.37 3.90
C ILE A 75 -2.99 -14.72 5.20
N MET A 76 -2.56 -14.19 6.34
CA MET A 76 -3.22 -14.42 7.64
C MET A 76 -4.68 -13.99 7.61
N ASN A 77 -4.98 -12.80 7.08
CA ASN A 77 -6.36 -12.35 6.90
C ASN A 77 -7.17 -13.33 6.03
N ALA A 78 -6.60 -13.80 4.91
CA ALA A 78 -7.27 -14.77 4.07
C ALA A 78 -7.53 -16.11 4.79
N LEU A 79 -6.63 -16.54 5.69
CA LEU A 79 -6.86 -17.75 6.50
C LEU A 79 -7.99 -17.55 7.51
N TYR A 80 -8.06 -16.39 8.18
CA TYR A 80 -9.15 -16.08 9.10
C TYR A 80 -10.51 -16.04 8.39
N ASP A 81 -10.58 -15.40 7.22
CA ASP A 81 -11.82 -15.31 6.45
C ASP A 81 -12.35 -16.69 5.98
N ASN A 82 -11.46 -17.67 5.78
CA ASN A 82 -11.83 -19.01 5.31
C ASN A 82 -12.08 -20.03 6.44
N ASP A 83 -11.88 -19.66 7.71
CA ASP A 83 -12.17 -20.57 8.83
C ASP A 83 -13.70 -20.62 9.10
N PRO A 84 -14.35 -21.78 8.94
CA PRO A 84 -15.79 -21.92 9.15
C PRO A 84 -16.21 -21.70 10.60
N ASN A 85 -15.34 -21.95 11.59
CA ASN A 85 -15.64 -21.70 13.01
C ASN A 85 -15.60 -20.21 13.34
N TYR A 86 -14.80 -19.46 12.59
CA TYR A 86 -14.68 -18.02 12.68
C TYR A 86 -15.93 -17.31 12.14
N ASN A 87 -16.46 -17.79 11.01
CA ASN A 87 -17.67 -17.25 10.38
C ASN A 87 -18.99 -17.62 11.08
N GLN A 88 -18.95 -18.51 12.08
CA GLN A 88 -20.14 -19.09 12.71
C GLN A 88 -20.33 -18.67 14.17
N SER A 89 -19.30 -18.11 14.79
CA SER A 89 -19.36 -17.61 16.18
C SER A 89 -19.63 -16.10 16.19
N ASN A 90 -20.35 -15.61 17.20
CA ASN A 90 -20.56 -14.18 17.52
C ASN A 90 -19.24 -13.42 17.85
N SER A 91 -18.11 -13.88 17.31
CA SER A 91 -16.78 -13.36 17.49
C SER A 91 -16.62 -12.09 16.65
N ALA A 92 -15.97 -11.08 17.22
CA ALA A 92 -15.66 -9.85 16.50
C ALA A 92 -14.88 -10.17 15.22
N HIS A 93 -15.24 -9.49 14.12
CA HIS A 93 -14.43 -9.50 12.89
C HIS A 93 -13.06 -8.87 13.20
N ILE A 94 -12.00 -9.63 12.99
CA ILE A 94 -10.59 -9.36 13.30
C ILE A 94 -9.89 -9.48 11.96
N ALA A 95 -9.52 -8.32 11.43
CA ALA A 95 -8.68 -8.23 10.25
C ALA A 95 -7.43 -7.43 10.62
N LEU A 96 -6.27 -7.96 10.28
CA LEU A 96 -5.02 -7.21 10.35
C LEU A 96 -5.07 -6.10 9.29
N ARG A 97 -4.82 -4.87 9.70
CA ARG A 97 -4.69 -3.77 8.76
C ARG A 97 -3.35 -3.88 8.04
N THR A 98 -3.39 -4.18 6.76
CA THR A 98 -2.19 -4.29 5.92
C THR A 98 -1.95 -3.01 5.14
N TYR A 99 -0.70 -2.78 4.77
CA TYR A 99 -0.29 -1.65 3.95
C TYR A 99 0.54 -2.16 2.77
N LYS A 100 0.50 -1.43 1.66
CA LYS A 100 1.39 -1.73 0.54
C LYS A 100 2.72 -1.02 0.78
N GLY A 101 3.80 -1.79 0.86
CA GLY A 101 5.17 -1.28 0.84
C GLY A 101 5.70 -1.23 -0.58
N ASN A 102 6.67 -0.34 -0.85
CA ASN A 102 7.40 -0.28 -2.12
C ASN A 102 8.11 -1.60 -2.43
#